data_AF-A0AAQ3NI44-F1
#
_entry.id   AF-A0AAQ3NI44-F1
#
_cell.length_a   1.000
_cell.length_b   1.000
_cell.length_c   1.000
_cell.angle_alpha   90.00
_cell.angle_beta   90.00
_cell.angle_gamma   90.00
#
_symmetry.space_group_name_H-M   'P 1'
#
loop_
_entity.id
_entity.type
_entity.pdbx_description
1 polymer ?
#
loop_
_entity_poly.entity_id
_entity_poly.type
_entity_poly.pdbx_seq_one_letter_code
_entity_poly.pdbx_strand_id
1 'polypeptide(L)'
;MAERAGKVLITCKNGKTAYMNDVLYVPIMKNNLLSLGQLMEKGYTMFMQQNYIEVFDNNHRSVLKAPLSRNRTFKVNLNANVVQCLSTINIEEEGWLWHYRFGHLNFKSLGQLNTKEMVKGVPLISIPDKTCVGCVIGKQTIKEFKKSAPKRAKQPLDVIYSDVCGPFDVLSL
;
A
#
# COMPACT_ATOMS: atom_id res chain seq x y z
N MET A 1 0.14 -11.08 8.38
CA MET A 1 0.00 -9.63 8.64
C MET A 1 -0.84 -9.05 7.52
N ALA A 2 -1.81 -8.18 7.81
CA ALA A 2 -2.64 -7.58 6.77
C ALA A 2 -1.87 -6.44 6.09
N GLU A 3 -1.64 -6.56 4.78
CA GLU A 3 -0.66 -5.72 4.06
C GLU A 3 -1.25 -4.41 3.50
N ARG A 4 -2.58 -4.21 3.51
CA ARG A 4 -3.20 -2.99 2.97
C ARG A 4 -4.62 -2.78 3.51
N ALA A 5 -4.95 -1.52 3.82
CA ALA A 5 -6.34 -1.07 3.89
C ALA A 5 -6.88 -0.93 2.46
N GLY A 6 -8.00 -1.57 2.16
CA GLY A 6 -8.56 -1.63 0.80
C GLY A 6 -10.07 -1.45 0.77
N LYS A 7 -10.60 -1.30 -0.45
CA LYS A 7 -12.04 -1.34 -0.72
C LYS A 7 -12.42 -2.75 -1.13
N VAL A 8 -13.35 -3.38 -0.40
CA VAL A 8 -13.88 -4.70 -0.75
C VAL A 8 -15.30 -4.53 -1.30
N LEU A 9 -15.52 -5.02 -2.52
CA LEU A 9 -16.85 -5.14 -3.10
C LEU A 9 -17.56 -6.35 -2.51
N ILE A 10 -18.73 -6.13 -1.92
CA ILE A 10 -19.65 -7.16 -1.47
C ILE A 10 -20.79 -7.26 -2.47
N THR A 11 -20.99 -8.44 -3.04
CA THR A 11 -22.22 -8.75 -3.77
C THR A 11 -23.23 -9.34 -2.79
N CYS A 12 -24.33 -8.64 -2.58
CA CYS A 12 -25.44 -9.08 -1.75
C CYS A 12 -26.21 -10.20 -2.48
N LYS A 13 -26.92 -11.05 -1.72
CA LYS A 13 -27.77 -12.11 -2.30
C LYS A 13 -28.88 -11.60 -3.24
N ASN A 14 -29.25 -10.32 -3.12
CA ASN A 14 -30.20 -9.66 -4.01
C ASN A 14 -29.56 -9.14 -5.32
N GLY A 15 -28.30 -9.49 -5.60
CA GLY A 15 -27.55 -9.04 -6.77
C GLY A 15 -27.01 -7.61 -6.67
N LYS A 16 -27.36 -6.84 -5.62
CA LYS A 16 -26.83 -5.49 -5.42
C LYS A 16 -25.40 -5.55 -4.91
N THR A 17 -24.59 -4.59 -5.35
CA THR A 17 -23.22 -4.44 -4.90
C THR A 17 -23.11 -3.33 -3.85
N ALA A 18 -22.34 -3.58 -2.80
CA ALA A 18 -22.00 -2.60 -1.77
C ALA A 18 -20.48 -2.58 -1.58
N TYR A 19 -19.92 -1.43 -1.20
CA TYR A 19 -18.50 -1.28 -0.92
C TYR A 19 -18.27 -1.17 0.58
N MET A 20 -17.35 -1.96 1.12
CA MET A 20 -16.73 -1.70 2.42
C MET A 20 -15.39 -1.02 2.19
N ASN A 21 -15.27 0.20 2.69
CA ASN A 21 -14.03 0.98 2.62
C ASN A 21 -13.17 0.70 3.85
N ASP A 22 -11.85 0.85 3.69
CA ASP A 22 -10.84 0.79 4.76
C ASP A 22 -10.81 -0.52 5.55
N VAL A 23 -11.11 -1.65 4.90
CA VAL A 23 -11.04 -2.96 5.52
C VAL A 23 -9.68 -3.60 5.25
N LEU A 24 -9.12 -4.26 6.27
CA LEU A 24 -7.89 -5.03 6.13
C LEU A 24 -8.20 -6.33 5.39
N TYR A 25 -7.57 -6.52 4.24
CA TYR A 25 -7.78 -7.67 3.37
C TYR A 25 -6.44 -8.14 2.80
N VAL A 26 -6.26 -9.46 2.65
CA VAL A 26 -5.08 -10.08 2.06
C VAL A 26 -5.47 -10.77 0.75
N PRO A 27 -5.12 -10.20 -0.42
CA PRO A 27 -5.54 -10.72 -1.72
C PRO A 27 -5.16 -12.17 -2.00
N ILE A 28 -4.04 -12.62 -1.44
CA ILE A 28 -3.44 -13.93 -1.74
C ILE A 28 -4.14 -15.06 -0.95
N MET A 29 -4.93 -14.73 0.08
CA MET A 29 -5.62 -15.73 0.89
C MET A 29 -6.96 -16.14 0.28
N LYS A 30 -7.20 -17.46 0.20
CA LYS A 30 -8.48 -18.04 -0.24
C LYS A 30 -9.67 -17.55 0.59
N ASN A 31 -9.45 -17.25 1.86
CA ASN A 31 -10.44 -16.72 2.78
C ASN A 31 -9.89 -15.46 3.44
N ASN A 32 -10.72 -14.42 3.52
CA ASN A 32 -10.36 -13.19 4.21
C ASN A 32 -11.18 -13.03 5.48
N LEU A 33 -10.55 -12.48 6.52
CA LEU A 33 -11.19 -12.21 7.80
C LEU A 33 -11.62 -10.75 7.83
N LEU A 34 -12.90 -10.52 8.12
CA LEU A 34 -13.46 -9.20 8.31
C LEU A 34 -13.68 -8.98 9.82
N SER A 35 -13.05 -7.96 10.38
CA SER A 35 -13.18 -7.64 11.81
C SER A 35 -14.49 -6.91 12.08
N LEU A 36 -15.31 -7.45 12.99
CA LEU A 36 -16.56 -6.81 13.44
C LEU A 36 -16.28 -5.48 14.16
N GLY A 37 -15.20 -5.40 14.95
CA GLY A 37 -14.83 -4.18 15.66
C GLY A 37 -14.46 -3.03 14.70
N GLN A 38 -13.77 -3.33 13.61
CA GLN A 38 -13.45 -2.33 12.58
C GLN A 38 -14.71 -1.81 11.88
N LEU A 39 -15.68 -2.69 11.62
CA LEU A 39 -16.97 -2.27 11.07
C LEU A 39 -17.67 -1.29 12.01
N MET A 40 -17.65 -1.56 13.33
CA MET A 40 -18.21 -0.65 14.33
C MET A 40 -17.51 0.72 14.33
N GLU A 41 -16.18 0.75 14.31
CA GLU A 41 -15.40 2.00 14.25
C GLU A 41 -15.72 2.83 12.98
N LYS A 42 -16.13 2.17 11.90
CA LYS A 42 -16.50 2.79 10.63
C LYS A 42 -17.99 3.15 10.51
N GLY A 43 -18.78 2.94 11.57
CA GLY A 43 -20.19 3.33 11.64
C GLY A 43 -21.18 2.27 11.16
N TYR A 44 -20.73 1.09 10.76
CA TYR A 44 -21.64 0.00 10.42
C TYR A 44 -22.35 -0.51 11.67
N THR A 45 -23.65 -0.78 11.52
CA THR A 45 -24.46 -1.39 12.57
C THR A 45 -24.68 -2.87 12.26
N MET A 46 -24.79 -3.69 13.29
CA MET A 46 -24.87 -5.14 13.14
C MET A 46 -25.99 -5.69 14.02
N PHE A 47 -26.77 -6.60 13.46
CA PHE A 47 -27.81 -7.31 14.14
C PHE A 47 -27.50 -8.80 14.14
N MET A 48 -27.48 -9.41 15.32
CA MET A 48 -27.22 -10.83 15.50
C MET A 48 -28.45 -11.47 16.14
N GLN A 49 -29.15 -12.30 15.39
CA GLN A 49 -30.32 -13.02 15.89
C GLN A 49 -30.46 -14.35 15.16
N GLN A 50 -31.06 -15.36 15.81
CA GLN A 50 -31.46 -16.62 15.16
C GLN A 50 -30.35 -17.25 14.27
N ASN A 51 -29.12 -17.33 14.79
CA ASN A 51 -27.95 -17.90 14.09
C ASN A 51 -27.57 -17.21 12.77
N TYR A 52 -27.83 -15.92 12.61
CA TYR A 52 -27.23 -15.13 11.54
C TYR A 52 -26.72 -13.78 12.05
N ILE A 53 -25.81 -13.18 11.29
CA ILE A 53 -25.42 -11.78 11.40
C ILE A 53 -25.92 -11.04 10.18
N GLU A 54 -26.44 -9.83 10.39
CA GLU A 54 -26.79 -8.88 9.35
C GLU A 54 -26.10 -7.55 9.63
N VAL A 55 -25.43 -6.99 8.64
CA VAL A 55 -24.65 -5.75 8.73
C VAL A 55 -25.33 -4.69 7.88
N PHE A 56 -25.43 -3.47 8.43
CA PHE A 56 -26.05 -2.33 7.79
C PHE A 56 -25.06 -1.17 7.67
N ASP A 57 -25.14 -0.44 6.57
CA ASP A 57 -24.39 0.81 6.39
C ASP A 57 -25.02 1.98 7.18
N ASN A 58 -24.39 3.16 7.13
CA ASN A 58 -24.86 4.38 7.78
C ASN A 58 -26.24 4.86 7.28
N ASN A 59 -26.71 4.35 6.13
CA ASN A 59 -28.02 4.63 5.57
C ASN A 59 -29.06 3.55 5.93
N HIS A 60 -28.74 2.69 6.91
CA HIS A 60 -29.56 1.54 7.34
C HIS A 60 -29.88 0.53 6.23
N ARG A 61 -29.02 0.43 5.20
CA ARG A 61 -29.17 -0.57 4.15
C ARG A 61 -28.41 -1.83 4.51
N SER A 62 -29.07 -2.98 4.41
CA SER A 62 -28.43 -4.30 4.61
C SER A 62 -27.37 -4.51 3.53
N VAL A 63 -26.10 -4.63 3.94
CA VAL A 63 -24.93 -4.82 3.07
C VAL A 63 -24.38 -6.23 3.12
N LEU A 64 -24.62 -6.97 4.21
CA LEU A 64 -24.09 -8.31 4.40
C LEU A 64 -25.01 -9.11 5.31
N LYS A 65 -25.29 -10.36 4.93
CA LYS A 65 -26.01 -11.32 5.77
C LYS A 65 -25.34 -12.67 5.71
N ALA A 66 -24.97 -13.22 6.87
CA ALA A 66 -24.28 -14.51 6.94
C ALA A 66 -24.87 -15.41 8.03
N PRO A 67 -25.06 -16.71 7.75
CA PRO A 67 -25.41 -17.69 8.77
C PRO A 67 -24.18 -18.05 9.64
N LEU A 68 -24.45 -18.40 10.90
CA LEU A 68 -23.48 -18.98 11.81
C LEU A 68 -23.13 -20.39 11.33
N SER A 69 -21.87 -20.63 11.00
CA SER A 69 -21.36 -21.94 10.60
C SER A 69 -21.06 -22.82 11.81
N ARG A 70 -20.92 -24.15 11.60
CA ARG A 70 -20.60 -25.13 12.67
C ARG A 70 -19.34 -24.80 13.46
N ASN A 71 -18.36 -24.15 12.84
CA ASN A 71 -17.12 -23.69 13.47
C ASN A 71 -17.26 -22.34 14.21
N ARG A 72 -18.50 -21.90 14.51
CA ARG A 72 -18.81 -20.62 15.19
C ARG A 72 -18.31 -19.37 14.46
N THR A 73 -18.16 -19.45 13.13
CA THR A 73 -17.80 -18.30 12.29
C THR A 73 -18.93 -17.94 11.35
N PHE A 74 -19.03 -16.67 10.97
CA PHE A 74 -19.92 -16.20 9.92
C PHE A 74 -19.21 -16.31 8.58
N LYS A 75 -19.63 -17.27 7.75
CA LYS A 75 -19.06 -17.44 6.41
C LYS A 75 -19.93 -16.73 5.39
N VAL A 76 -19.30 -15.82 4.65
CA VAL A 76 -19.94 -15.08 3.57
C VAL A 76 -19.22 -15.44 2.30
N ASN A 77 -19.97 -15.96 1.31
CA ASN A 77 -19.48 -16.02 -0.05
C ASN A 77 -19.62 -14.62 -0.63
N LEU A 78 -18.57 -13.84 -0.45
CA LEU A 78 -18.39 -12.61 -1.20
C LEU A 78 -17.93 -13.06 -2.59
N ASN A 79 -18.75 -12.82 -3.61
CA ASN A 79 -18.18 -12.56 -4.93
C ASN A 79 -17.43 -11.23 -4.78
N ALA A 80 -16.23 -11.32 -4.23
CA ALA A 80 -15.20 -10.42 -4.62
C ALA A 80 -15.04 -10.73 -6.11
N ASN A 81 -15.78 -10.00 -6.96
CA ASN A 81 -15.10 -9.51 -8.15
C ASN A 81 -13.84 -8.94 -7.56
N VAL A 82 -12.72 -9.61 -7.85
CA VAL A 82 -11.42 -9.11 -7.51
C VAL A 82 -11.52 -7.67 -7.97
N VAL A 83 -11.63 -6.72 -7.03
CA VAL A 83 -11.22 -5.36 -7.32
C VAL A 83 -9.80 -5.66 -7.74
N GLN A 84 -9.56 -5.67 -9.06
CA GLN A 84 -8.34 -6.19 -9.68
C GLN A 84 -7.19 -5.48 -8.98
N CYS A 85 -6.74 -6.11 -7.91
CA CYS A 85 -5.60 -5.78 -7.08
C CYS A 85 -4.49 -6.79 -7.38
N LEU A 86 -4.78 -7.76 -8.26
CA LEU A 86 -3.96 -7.80 -9.47
C LEU A 86 -4.07 -6.41 -10.09
N SER A 87 -3.19 -5.52 -9.65
CA SER A 87 -2.72 -4.51 -10.53
C SER A 87 -1.97 -5.21 -11.69
N THR A 88 -2.67 -6.00 -12.52
CA THR A 88 -2.96 -5.44 -13.83
C THR A 88 -3.69 -4.15 -13.49
N ILE A 89 -2.86 -3.13 -13.21
CA ILE A 89 -3.10 -1.81 -13.75
C ILE A 89 -3.71 -2.15 -15.12
N ASN A 90 -4.88 -1.62 -15.45
CA ASN A 90 -5.16 -1.49 -16.85
C ASN A 90 -3.95 -0.69 -17.36
N ILE A 91 -2.87 -1.38 -17.76
CA ILE A 91 -1.60 -0.80 -18.15
C ILE A 91 -1.95 -0.28 -19.53
N GLU A 92 -2.76 0.76 -19.53
CA GLU A 92 -2.99 1.62 -20.66
C GLU A 92 -1.65 2.28 -21.05
N GLU A 93 -0.62 2.17 -20.21
CA GLU A 93 0.73 2.65 -20.47
C GLU A 93 1.78 1.55 -20.22
N GLU A 94 2.06 0.74 -21.25
CA GLU A 94 3.02 -0.37 -21.29
C GLU A 94 4.35 -0.08 -20.58
N GLY A 95 4.77 1.19 -20.57
CA GLY A 95 5.92 1.70 -19.84
C GLY A 95 5.91 1.40 -18.33
N TRP A 96 4.77 1.49 -17.65
CA TRP A 96 4.69 1.23 -16.21
C TRP A 96 4.96 -0.24 -15.87
N LEU A 97 4.54 -1.17 -16.73
CA LEU A 97 4.84 -2.58 -16.52
C LEU A 97 6.35 -2.83 -16.46
N TRP A 98 7.04 -2.29 -17.46
CA TRP A 98 8.48 -2.45 -17.60
C TRP A 98 9.25 -1.68 -16.54
N HIS A 99 8.74 -0.53 -16.09
CA HIS A 99 9.25 0.18 -14.92
C HIS A 99 9.32 -0.70 -13.68
N TYR A 100 8.26 -1.44 -13.35
CA TYR A 100 8.26 -2.34 -12.20
C TYR A 100 9.13 -3.59 -12.43
N ARG A 101 9.09 -4.18 -13.63
CA ARG A 101 9.90 -5.38 -13.97
C ARG A 101 11.40 -5.13 -13.88
N PHE A 102 11.85 -3.94 -14.24
CA PHE A 102 13.27 -3.52 -14.15
C PHE A 102 13.64 -2.90 -12.80
N GLY A 103 12.85 -3.13 -11.74
CA GLY A 103 13.19 -2.67 -10.40
C GLY A 103 13.17 -1.15 -10.28
N HIS A 104 12.11 -0.51 -10.79
CA HIS A 104 11.93 0.93 -10.73
C HIS A 104 12.96 1.75 -11.55
N LEU A 105 13.38 1.21 -12.69
CA LEU A 105 14.25 1.92 -13.64
C LEU A 105 13.53 3.14 -14.23
N ASN A 106 14.24 4.26 -14.43
CA ASN A 106 13.60 5.47 -14.97
C ASN A 106 13.09 5.24 -16.42
N PHE A 107 11.99 5.91 -16.80
CA PHE A 107 11.35 5.75 -18.11
C PHE A 107 12.22 6.13 -19.31
N LYS A 108 13.09 7.13 -19.16
CA LYS A 108 14.06 7.52 -20.20
C LYS A 108 15.08 6.42 -20.45
N SER A 109 15.60 5.80 -19.39
CA SER A 109 16.54 4.69 -19.47
C SER A 109 15.87 3.43 -20.00
N LEU A 110 14.62 3.16 -19.63
CA LEU A 110 13.82 2.11 -20.25
C LEU A 110 13.66 2.30 -21.76
N GLY A 111 13.33 3.52 -22.21
CA GLY A 111 13.31 3.86 -23.63
C GLY A 111 14.68 3.65 -24.30
N GLN A 112 15.77 4.03 -23.62
CA GLN A 112 17.13 3.83 -24.11
C GLN A 112 17.50 2.36 -24.32
N LEU A 113 17.01 1.44 -23.48
CA LEU A 113 17.27 0.00 -23.64
C LEU A 113 16.76 -0.50 -25.00
N ASN A 114 15.57 -0.05 -25.40
CA ASN A 114 15.00 -0.40 -26.71
C ASN A 114 15.72 0.33 -27.85
N THR A 115 15.91 1.66 -27.75
CA THR A 115 16.54 2.44 -28.85
C THR A 115 18.01 2.09 -29.11
N LYS A 116 18.70 1.51 -28.12
CA LYS A 116 20.10 1.05 -28.24
C LYS A 116 20.21 -0.46 -28.47
N GLU A 117 19.09 -1.15 -28.73
CA GLU A 117 19.04 -2.58 -29.00
C GLU A 117 19.67 -3.45 -27.89
N MET A 118 19.59 -3.00 -26.63
CA MET A 118 20.19 -3.71 -25.48
C MET A 118 19.30 -4.82 -24.92
N VAL A 119 18.05 -4.92 -25.37
CA VAL A 119 17.04 -5.87 -24.90
C VAL A 119 16.19 -6.38 -26.07
N LYS A 120 15.58 -7.56 -25.90
CA LYS A 120 14.61 -8.13 -26.87
C LYS A 120 13.23 -8.21 -26.24
N GLY A 121 12.19 -7.83 -27.00
CA GLY A 121 10.80 -7.95 -26.57
C GLY A 121 10.30 -6.86 -25.61
N VAL A 122 11.10 -5.81 -25.38
CA VAL A 122 10.65 -4.60 -24.69
C VAL A 122 10.16 -3.60 -25.75
N PRO A 123 8.94 -3.07 -25.65
CA PRO A 123 8.39 -2.08 -26.56
C PRO A 123 9.11 -0.74 -26.43
N LEU A 124 8.87 0.19 -27.36
CA LEU A 124 9.31 1.57 -27.20
C LEU A 124 8.47 2.26 -26.12
N ILE A 125 9.10 2.65 -25.02
CA ILE A 125 8.44 3.23 -23.85
C ILE A 125 8.50 4.76 -23.93
N SER A 126 7.33 5.40 -23.88
CA SER A 126 7.21 6.86 -23.70
C SER A 126 7.35 7.25 -22.22
N ILE A 127 7.69 8.50 -21.97
CA ILE A 127 7.75 9.05 -20.62
C ILE A 127 6.33 9.46 -20.23
N PRO A 128 5.77 8.93 -19.13
CA PRO A 128 4.44 9.28 -18.68
C PRO A 128 4.41 10.67 -18.00
N ASP A 129 3.25 11.32 -18.00
CA ASP A 129 3.03 12.58 -17.27
C ASP A 129 3.02 12.40 -15.74
N LYS A 130 2.84 11.16 -15.28
CA LYS A 130 2.76 10.81 -13.86
C LYS A 130 4.11 10.32 -13.34
N THR A 131 4.41 10.64 -12.08
CA THR A 131 5.62 10.19 -11.39
C THR A 131 5.38 8.99 -10.47
N CYS A 132 6.32 8.05 -10.39
CA CYS A 132 6.25 6.96 -9.43
C CYS A 132 6.56 7.45 -8.01
N VAL A 133 5.56 7.42 -7.12
CA VAL A 133 5.70 7.87 -5.72
C VAL A 133 6.81 7.10 -4.99
N GLY A 134 6.89 5.78 -5.18
CA GLY A 134 7.93 4.95 -4.57
C GLY A 134 9.34 5.34 -5.01
N CYS A 135 9.52 5.68 -6.30
CA CYS A 135 10.79 6.19 -6.79
C CYS A 135 11.12 7.56 -6.24
N VAL A 136 10.13 8.47 -6.15
CA VAL A 136 10.35 9.80 -5.59
C VAL A 136 10.85 9.65 -4.16
N ILE A 137 10.15 8.91 -3.31
CA ILE A 137 10.55 8.72 -1.91
C ILE A 137 11.91 8.01 -1.80
N GLY A 138 12.10 6.92 -2.56
CA GLY A 138 13.30 6.09 -2.45
C GLY A 138 14.56 6.65 -3.13
N LYS A 139 14.39 7.56 -4.11
CA LYS A 139 15.50 8.19 -4.87
C LYS A 139 15.61 9.69 -4.60
N GLN A 140 14.82 10.23 -3.67
CA GLN A 140 14.93 11.63 -3.29
C GLN A 140 16.33 11.87 -2.72
N THR A 141 17.12 12.68 -3.42
CA THR A 141 18.36 13.18 -2.88
C THR A 141 18.03 14.17 -1.77
N ILE A 142 18.79 14.13 -0.68
CA ILE A 142 18.73 15.17 0.35
C ILE A 142 18.99 16.51 -0.35
N LYS A 143 18.08 17.48 -0.14
CA LYS A 143 18.27 18.84 -0.66
C LYS A 143 19.61 19.37 -0.15
N GLU A 144 20.28 20.21 -0.93
CA GLU A 144 21.52 20.83 -0.52
C GLU A 144 21.41 21.38 0.90
N PHE A 145 22.34 20.97 1.76
CA PHE A 145 22.44 21.54 3.09
C PHE A 145 22.71 23.03 2.92
N LYS A 146 21.83 23.87 3.50
CA LYS A 146 22.10 25.30 3.60
C LYS A 146 23.46 25.46 4.25
N LYS A 147 24.38 26.19 3.62
CA LYS A 147 25.65 26.60 4.21
C LYS A 147 25.43 27.65 5.32
N SER A 148 24.51 27.40 6.24
CA SER A 148 24.37 28.18 7.47
C SER A 148 25.17 27.50 8.56
N ALA A 149 26.48 27.39 8.34
CA ALA A 149 27.36 27.25 9.49
C ALA A 149 27.32 28.58 10.26
N PRO A 150 27.20 28.58 11.60
CA PRO A 150 27.56 29.78 12.36
C PRO A 150 28.98 30.18 11.94
N LYS A 151 29.21 31.49 11.81
CA LYS A 151 30.44 32.09 11.27
C LYS A 151 31.70 31.30 11.71
N ARG A 152 32.58 31.01 10.76
CA ARG A 152 33.92 30.46 11.04
C ARG A 152 34.58 31.28 12.15
N ALA A 153 35.14 30.60 13.16
CA ALA A 153 35.92 31.22 14.23
C ALA A 153 36.94 32.20 13.63
N LYS A 154 37.03 33.40 14.21
CA LYS A 154 37.90 34.48 13.72
C LYS A 154 39.20 34.55 14.50
N GLN A 155 39.18 34.10 15.75
CA GLN A 155 40.32 34.05 16.65
C GLN A 155 40.45 32.64 17.25
N PRO A 156 41.66 32.27 17.72
CA PRO A 156 41.84 31.04 18.48
C PRO A 156 40.88 30.98 19.67
N LEU A 157 40.22 29.82 19.86
CA LEU A 157 39.29 29.52 20.95
C LEU A 157 37.89 30.19 20.89
N ASP A 158 37.51 30.88 19.80
CA ASP A 158 36.16 31.45 19.64
C ASP A 158 35.04 30.40 19.70
N VAL A 159 35.32 29.18 19.21
CA VAL A 159 34.37 28.06 19.19
C VAL A 159 35.12 26.76 19.46
N ILE A 160 34.65 25.99 20.44
CA ILE A 160 35.15 24.66 20.76
C ILE A 160 34.04 23.66 20.45
N TYR A 161 34.33 22.71 19.55
CA TYR A 161 33.47 21.57 19.29
C TYR A 161 34.05 20.36 20.02
N SER A 162 33.25 19.73 20.86
CA SER A 162 33.57 18.46 21.51
C SER A 162 32.50 17.45 21.16
N ASP A 163 32.92 16.23 20.81
CA ASP A 163 32.02 15.10 20.61
C ASP A 163 32.46 13.95 21.51
N VAL A 164 31.51 13.13 21.95
CA VAL A 164 31.77 11.95 22.77
C VAL A 164 31.70 10.74 21.84
N CYS A 165 32.84 10.06 21.69
CA CYS A 165 32.88 8.81 20.95
C CYS A 165 32.62 7.63 21.90
N GLY A 166 31.79 6.67 21.47
CA GLY A 166 31.50 5.45 22.21
C GLY A 166 30.20 4.77 21.75
N PRO A 167 29.88 3.57 22.27
CA PRO A 167 30.62 2.80 23.26
C PRO A 167 31.84 2.06 22.67
N PHE A 168 32.91 1.95 23.46
CA PHE A 168 34.08 1.16 23.11
C PHE A 168 33.98 -0.22 23.74
N ASP A 169 34.51 -1.23 23.04
CA ASP A 169 34.63 -2.56 23.59
C ASP A 169 35.53 -2.54 24.83
N VAL A 170 34.99 -3.03 25.95
CA VAL A 170 35.75 -3.29 27.16
C VAL A 170 36.17 -4.76 27.17
N LEU A 171 37.40 -5.05 27.58
CA LEU A 171 37.85 -6.44 27.77
C LEU A 171 36.96 -7.10 28.82
N SER A 172 36.26 -8.16 28.41
CA SER A 172 35.52 -9.03 29.32
C SER A 172 36.49 -9.69 30.31
N LEU A 173 36.17 -9.64 31.61
CA LEU A 173 36.90 -10.34 32.68
C LEU A 173 36.89 -11.86 32.49
#